data_AF-D8T2Y3-F1
#
_entry.id   AF-D8T2Y3-F1
#
_cell.length_a   1.000
_cell.length_b   1.000
_cell.length_c   1.000
_cell.angle_alpha   90.00
_cell.angle_beta   90.00
_cell.angle_gamma   90.00
#
_symmetry.space_group_name_H-M   'P 1'
#
loop_
_entity.id
_entity.type
_entity.pdbx_description
1 polymer ?
#
loop_
_entity_poly.entity_id
_entity_poly.type
_entity_poly.pdbx_seq_one_letter_code
_entity_poly.pdbx_strand_id
1 'polypeptide(L)'
;MAFRGVFFLCMLVSALSIILACQFSRSCTDITFDRNSTVMRAICSRSNLETRNASIDVNNCVGSSNGILDCSSNFASRCIDISFNGLTVAARCNRGDGVLVFSNRDLNDCIQNVEGVLQCC
;
A
#
# COMPACT_ATOMS: atom_id res chain seq x y z
N MET A 1 -45.02 29.37 -30.31
CA MET A 1 -45.09 29.02 -28.88
C MET A 1 -44.65 27.56 -28.78
N ALA A 2 -43.34 27.30 -28.76
CA ALA A 2 -42.52 27.12 -27.55
C ALA A 2 -43.00 25.93 -26.69
N PHE A 3 -42.26 24.83 -26.70
CA PHE A 3 -41.86 24.11 -25.48
C PHE A 3 -40.58 23.32 -25.76
N ARG A 4 -39.46 23.91 -25.33
CA ARG A 4 -38.12 23.31 -25.31
C ARG A 4 -38.11 22.30 -24.15
N GLY A 5 -38.18 21.01 -24.45
CA GLY A 5 -37.95 19.95 -23.48
C GLY A 5 -36.46 19.60 -23.43
N VAL A 6 -35.74 20.18 -22.48
CA VAL A 6 -34.35 19.83 -22.20
C VAL A 6 -34.34 18.45 -21.53
N PHE A 7 -33.96 17.40 -22.28
CA PHE A 7 -33.69 16.09 -21.71
C PHE A 7 -32.41 16.19 -20.86
N PHE A 8 -32.58 16.34 -19.55
CA PHE A 8 -31.51 16.26 -18.57
C PHE A 8 -31.01 14.80 -18.49
N LEU A 9 -29.94 14.52 -19.23
CA LEU A 9 -29.13 13.30 -19.08
C LEU A 9 -28.37 13.39 -17.75
N CYS A 10 -28.93 12.78 -16.70
CA CYS A 10 -28.25 12.61 -15.42
C CYS A 10 -27.24 11.46 -15.56
N MET A 11 -26.10 11.73 -16.20
CA MET A 11 -24.95 10.83 -16.22
C MET A 11 -24.39 10.78 -14.80
N LEU A 12 -24.79 9.77 -14.02
CA LEU A 12 -24.11 9.35 -12.81
C LEU A 12 -22.74 8.82 -13.21
N VAL A 13 -21.76 9.71 -13.37
CA VAL A 13 -20.35 9.33 -13.47
C VAL A 13 -19.94 8.87 -12.08
N SER A 14 -20.16 7.59 -11.78
CA SER A 14 -19.51 6.94 -10.65
C SER A 14 -18.02 6.94 -10.95
N ALA A 15 -17.30 7.93 -10.40
CA ALA A 15 -15.85 7.95 -10.39
C ALA A 15 -15.40 6.75 -9.56
N LEU A 16 -15.22 5.60 -10.21
CA LEU A 16 -14.42 4.53 -9.65
C LEU A 16 -13.01 5.09 -9.60
N SER A 17 -12.59 5.56 -8.43
CA SER A 17 -11.19 5.85 -8.15
C SER A 17 -10.42 4.57 -8.43
N ILE A 18 -9.78 4.48 -9.60
CA ILE A 18 -8.88 3.39 -9.93
C ILE A 18 -7.67 3.61 -9.03
N ILE A 19 -7.68 2.99 -7.85
CA ILE A 19 -6.46 2.88 -7.04
C ILE A 19 -5.48 2.18 -7.97
N LEU A 20 -4.45 2.89 -8.41
CA LEU A 20 -3.35 2.34 -9.21
C LEU A 20 -2.66 1.34 -8.30
N ALA A 21 -3.15 0.10 -8.30
CA ALA A 21 -2.69 -0.91 -7.39
C ALA A 21 -1.32 -1.40 -7.86
N CYS A 22 -0.34 -1.23 -6.99
CA CYS A 22 1.09 -1.39 -7.24
C CYS A 22 1.44 -2.89 -7.32
N GLN A 23 0.77 -3.69 -6.49
CA GLN A 23 0.60 -5.14 -6.63
C GLN A 23 1.90 -5.93 -6.86
N PHE A 24 2.95 -5.61 -6.10
CA PHE A 24 4.21 -6.36 -6.19
C PHE A 24 4.03 -7.87 -6.05
N SER A 25 3.07 -8.32 -5.22
CA SER A 25 2.87 -9.75 -4.94
C SER A 25 2.40 -10.56 -6.15
N ARG A 26 1.96 -9.92 -7.24
CA ARG A 26 1.64 -10.61 -8.49
C ARG A 26 2.88 -11.12 -9.23
N SER A 27 4.04 -10.54 -8.95
CA SER A 27 5.30 -10.82 -9.63
C SER A 27 6.45 -11.08 -8.68
N CYS A 28 6.15 -11.32 -7.40
CA CYS A 28 7.14 -11.67 -6.38
C CYS A 28 6.68 -12.88 -5.56
N THR A 29 7.62 -13.74 -5.21
CA THR A 29 7.44 -14.95 -4.40
C THR A 29 8.37 -14.94 -3.18
N ASP A 30 8.25 -15.94 -2.30
CA ASP A 30 9.11 -16.13 -1.13
C ASP A 30 9.22 -14.88 -0.24
N ILE A 31 8.07 -14.22 -0.06
CA ILE A 31 7.95 -12.98 0.70
C ILE A 31 8.15 -13.27 2.18
N THR A 32 9.17 -12.66 2.77
CA THR A 32 9.53 -12.82 4.18
C THR A 32 9.83 -11.48 4.82
N PHE A 33 9.60 -11.38 6.13
CA PHE A 33 9.87 -10.17 6.92
C PHE A 33 10.94 -10.48 7.96
N ASP A 34 11.91 -9.60 8.09
CA ASP A 34 12.96 -9.73 9.09
C ASP A 34 12.38 -9.56 10.50
N ARG A 35 12.80 -10.43 11.42
CA ARG A 35 12.38 -10.33 12.82
C ARG A 35 12.83 -9.00 13.40
N ASN A 36 11.93 -8.33 14.13
CA ASN A 36 12.17 -7.05 14.79
C ASN A 36 12.65 -5.94 13.82
N SER A 37 12.27 -6.01 12.56
CA SER A 37 12.62 -5.07 11.51
C SER A 37 11.40 -4.79 10.62
N THR A 38 11.46 -3.69 9.87
CA THR A 38 10.48 -3.36 8.83
C THR A 38 10.96 -3.78 7.43
N VAL A 39 12.08 -4.51 7.34
CA VAL A 39 12.62 -5.00 6.07
C VAL A 39 11.86 -6.23 5.58
N MET A 40 11.31 -6.12 4.38
CA MET A 40 10.71 -7.21 3.61
C MET A 40 11.72 -7.68 2.55
N ARG A 41 11.83 -9.00 2.37
CA ARG A 41 12.59 -9.66 1.30
C ARG A 41 11.64 -10.49 0.44
N ALA A 42 11.94 -10.56 -0.85
CA ALA A 42 11.20 -11.37 -1.80
C ALA A 42 12.08 -11.76 -3.00
N ILE A 43 11.60 -12.69 -3.82
CA ILE A 43 12.16 -13.02 -5.13
C ILE A 43 11.21 -12.45 -6.17
N CYS A 44 11.65 -11.46 -6.94
CA CYS A 44 10.79 -10.72 -7.86
C CYS A 44 11.17 -10.96 -9.33
N SER A 45 10.17 -11.11 -10.18
CA SER A 45 10.32 -11.34 -11.62
C SER A 45 10.69 -10.06 -12.38
N ARG A 46 11.39 -10.25 -13.48
CA ARG A 46 11.70 -9.28 -14.53
C ARG A 46 10.86 -9.54 -15.77
N SER A 47 10.88 -8.60 -16.71
CA SER A 47 10.20 -8.72 -18.02
C SER A 47 10.66 -9.93 -18.86
N ASN A 48 11.89 -10.42 -18.66
CA ASN A 48 12.48 -11.56 -19.37
C ASN A 48 12.27 -12.93 -18.68
N LEU A 49 11.32 -13.03 -17.74
CA LEU A 49 11.05 -14.23 -16.92
C LEU A 49 12.19 -14.61 -15.95
N GLU A 50 13.27 -13.85 -15.88
CA GLU A 50 14.26 -14.01 -14.81
C GLU A 50 13.70 -13.52 -13.47
N THR A 51 14.25 -14.05 -12.39
CA THR A 51 13.94 -13.58 -11.04
C THR A 51 15.19 -13.02 -10.37
N ARG A 52 14.97 -12.12 -9.40
CA ARG A 52 16.01 -11.50 -8.61
C ARG A 52 15.58 -11.41 -7.15
N ASN A 53 16.52 -11.63 -6.24
CA ASN A 53 16.33 -11.26 -4.83
C ASN A 53 16.17 -9.75 -4.71
N ALA A 54 15.07 -9.33 -4.09
CA ALA A 54 14.75 -7.95 -3.81
C ALA A 54 14.50 -7.78 -2.31
N SER A 55 14.76 -6.58 -1.81
CA SER A 55 14.45 -6.20 -0.45
C SER A 55 14.04 -4.74 -0.39
N ILE A 56 13.12 -4.43 0.51
CA ILE A 56 12.69 -3.05 0.77
C ILE A 56 12.41 -2.88 2.25
N ASP A 57 12.73 -1.70 2.77
CA ASP A 57 12.23 -1.30 4.08
C ASP A 57 10.79 -0.78 3.92
N VAL A 58 9.82 -1.51 4.44
CA VAL A 58 8.39 -1.16 4.38
C VAL A 58 8.14 0.21 5.02
N ASN A 59 8.97 0.62 5.99
CA ASN A 59 8.86 1.94 6.60
C ASN A 59 9.08 3.08 5.60
N ASN A 60 9.71 2.83 4.45
CA ASN A 60 9.86 3.84 3.40
C ASN A 60 8.60 4.02 2.55
N CYS A 61 7.69 3.04 2.53
CA CYS A 61 6.49 3.05 1.69
C CYS A 61 5.18 3.03 2.49
N VAL A 62 5.24 2.88 3.80
CA VAL A 62 4.08 2.94 4.68
C VAL A 62 4.30 4.03 5.71
N GLY A 63 3.31 4.89 5.88
CA GLY A 63 3.28 5.93 6.89
C GLY A 63 2.07 5.82 7.80
N SER A 64 1.87 6.85 8.62
CA SER A 64 0.66 6.96 9.44
C SER A 64 0.20 8.40 9.58
N SER A 65 -1.04 8.65 9.14
CA SER A 65 -1.75 9.91 9.29
C SER A 65 -2.97 9.72 10.20
N ASN A 66 -3.05 10.52 11.27
CA ASN A 66 -4.13 10.45 12.26
C ASN A 66 -4.43 9.02 12.78
N GLY A 67 -3.38 8.22 12.99
CA GLY A 67 -3.49 6.85 13.51
C GLY A 67 -3.91 5.82 12.45
N ILE A 68 -4.07 6.23 11.20
CA ILE A 68 -4.40 5.35 10.07
C ILE A 68 -3.13 5.12 9.24
N LEU A 69 -2.86 3.87 8.88
CA LEU A 69 -1.75 3.52 8.00
C LEU A 69 -2.09 3.87 6.55
N ASP A 70 -1.15 4.51 5.85
CA ASP A 70 -1.26 4.93 4.45
C ASP A 70 0.04 4.66 3.68
N CYS A 71 0.05 4.92 2.37
CA CYS A 71 1.23 4.72 1.52
C CYS A 71 2.18 5.93 1.52
N SER A 72 2.30 6.64 2.65
CA SER A 72 3.36 7.63 2.83
C SER A 72 4.62 6.96 3.38
N SER A 73 5.26 7.51 4.41
CA SER A 73 6.47 6.93 4.98
C SER A 73 6.53 7.13 6.49
N ASN A 74 7.45 6.38 7.11
CA ASN A 74 7.85 6.53 8.50
C ASN A 74 6.79 6.13 9.55
N PHE A 75 5.98 5.11 9.27
CA PHE A 75 5.01 4.59 10.24
C PHE A 75 5.67 4.04 11.51
N ALA A 76 6.87 3.47 11.43
CA ALA A 76 7.54 2.80 12.54
C ALA A 76 7.88 3.76 13.70
N SER A 77 8.02 5.06 13.43
CA SER A 77 8.21 6.09 14.48
C SER A 77 6.90 6.53 15.15
N ARG A 78 5.75 6.21 14.54
CA ARG A 78 4.41 6.68 14.95
C ARG A 78 3.52 5.55 15.48
N CYS A 79 3.96 4.30 15.34
CA CYS A 79 3.18 3.12 15.65
C CYS A 79 3.95 2.14 16.53
N ILE A 80 3.20 1.31 17.27
CA ILE A 80 3.71 0.21 18.08
C ILE A 80 2.98 -1.10 17.72
N ASP A 81 3.48 -2.22 18.26
CA ASP A 81 2.97 -3.58 18.01
C ASP A 81 2.84 -3.90 16.53
N ILE A 82 3.88 -3.53 15.78
CA ILE A 82 3.97 -3.75 14.34
C ILE A 82 4.02 -5.26 14.09
N SER A 83 3.07 -5.75 13.29
CA SER A 83 2.96 -7.14 12.91
C SER A 83 2.71 -7.26 11.42
N PHE A 84 3.44 -8.17 10.78
CA PHE A 84 3.24 -8.54 9.38
C PHE A 84 2.49 -9.88 9.34
N ASN A 85 1.33 -9.89 8.70
CA ASN A 85 0.54 -11.09 8.46
C ASN A 85 0.29 -11.22 6.95
N GLY A 86 1.03 -12.12 6.31
CA GLY A 86 1.05 -12.22 4.85
C GLY A 86 1.52 -10.90 4.23
N LEU A 87 0.65 -10.27 3.44
CA LEU A 87 0.94 -8.99 2.76
C LEU A 87 0.36 -7.79 3.51
N THR A 88 -0.21 -8.00 4.69
CA THR A 88 -0.80 -6.93 5.49
C THR A 88 0.13 -6.54 6.62
N VAL A 89 0.41 -5.26 6.76
CA VAL A 89 1.00 -4.69 7.97
C VAL A 89 -0.11 -4.19 8.88
N ALA A 90 -0.08 -4.57 10.15
CA ALA A 90 -0.99 -4.10 11.19
C ALA A 90 -0.19 -3.49 12.34
N ALA A 91 -0.69 -2.40 12.91
CA ALA A 91 -0.04 -1.72 14.02
C ALA A 91 -1.05 -0.88 14.82
N ARG A 92 -0.63 -0.43 16.01
CA ARG A 92 -1.34 0.60 16.78
C ARG A 92 -0.62 1.93 16.62
N CYS A 93 -1.26 2.91 15.98
CA CYS A 93 -0.62 4.17 15.59
C CYS A 93 -1.18 5.35 16.36
N ASN A 94 -0.32 6.33 16.65
CA ASN A 94 -0.69 7.54 17.36
C ASN A 94 -1.54 8.45 16.45
N ARG A 95 -2.75 8.80 16.92
CA ARG A 95 -3.69 9.70 16.24
C ARG A 95 -3.25 11.18 16.23
N GLY A 96 -2.18 11.52 16.94
CA GLY A 96 -1.64 12.87 17.07
C GLY A 96 -1.92 13.52 18.43
N ASP A 97 -2.82 12.94 19.22
CA ASP A 97 -3.18 13.33 20.58
C ASP A 97 -2.65 12.36 21.66
N GLY A 98 -1.79 11.41 21.26
CA GLY A 98 -1.29 10.35 22.13
C GLY A 98 -2.18 9.12 22.20
N VAL A 99 -3.40 9.16 21.64
CA VAL A 99 -4.27 7.99 21.57
C VAL A 99 -3.78 7.06 20.47
N LEU A 100 -3.58 5.80 20.83
CA LEU A 100 -3.22 4.74 19.89
C LEU A 100 -4.46 4.10 19.29
N VAL A 101 -4.52 4.06 17.96
CA VAL A 101 -5.62 3.46 17.20
C VAL A 101 -5.08 2.30 16.38
N PHE A 102 -5.81 1.19 16.36
CA PHE A 102 -5.46 0.06 15.50
C PHE A 102 -5.71 0.41 14.03
N SER A 103 -4.73 0.12 13.18
CA SER A 103 -4.85 0.23 11.73
C SER A 103 -4.09 -0.89 11.05
N ASN A 104 -4.53 -1.23 9.83
CA ASN A 104 -3.81 -2.15 8.94
C ASN A 104 -3.72 -1.55 7.53
N ARG A 105 -2.80 -2.09 6.72
CA ARG A 105 -2.58 -1.71 5.34
C ARG A 105 -2.11 -2.92 4.52
N ASP A 106 -2.73 -3.15 3.37
CA ASP A 106 -2.23 -4.10 2.38
C ASP A 106 -1.02 -3.48 1.67
N LEU A 107 0.10 -4.19 1.67
CA LEU A 107 1.34 -3.73 1.05
C LEU A 107 1.26 -3.71 -0.48
N ASN A 108 0.31 -4.42 -1.10
CA ASN A 108 0.04 -4.30 -2.53
C ASN A 108 -0.50 -2.92 -2.94
N ASP A 109 -1.01 -2.14 -1.98
CA ASP A 109 -1.44 -0.76 -2.24
C ASP A 109 -0.26 0.21 -2.31
N CYS A 110 0.88 -0.13 -1.69
CA CYS A 110 1.99 0.81 -1.48
C CYS A 110 3.31 0.38 -2.13
N ILE A 111 3.44 -0.89 -2.51
CA ILE A 111 4.69 -1.45 -3.04
C ILE A 111 4.44 -2.09 -4.40
N GLN A 112 5.31 -1.78 -5.35
CA GLN A 112 5.36 -2.36 -6.70
C GLN A 112 6.70 -3.07 -6.94
N ASN A 113 6.71 -3.92 -7.95
CA ASN A 113 7.92 -4.51 -8.50
C ASN A 113 8.21 -3.88 -9.87
N VAL A 114 9.41 -3.31 -10.04
CA VAL A 114 9.91 -2.74 -11.30
C VAL A 114 11.18 -3.47 -11.69
N GLU A 115 11.11 -4.34 -12.71
CA GLU A 115 12.25 -5.14 -13.22
C GLU A 115 13.04 -5.88 -12.11
N GLY A 116 12.32 -6.53 -11.20
CA GLY A 116 12.89 -7.29 -10.09
C GLY A 116 13.41 -6.42 -8.94
N VAL A 117 13.00 -5.15 -8.87
CA VAL A 117 13.30 -4.21 -7.78
C VAL A 117 12.01 -3.77 -7.12
N LEU A 118 11.91 -3.98 -5.81
CA LEU A 118 10.79 -3.48 -5.01
C LEU A 118 10.94 -1.96 -4.83
N GLN A 119 9.86 -1.22 -5.10
CA GLN A 119 9.80 0.24 -4.98
C GLN A 119 8.47 0.65 -4.34
N CYS A 120 8.47 1.82 -3.69
CA CYS A 120 7.22 2.45 -3.31
C CYS A 120 6.45 2.88 -4.55
N CYS A 121 5.16 3.00 -4.36
CA CYS A 121 4.19 3.57 -5.25
C CYS A 121 3.75 4.90 -4.63
#